data_AF-A0A8S3S350-F1
#
_entry.id   AF-A0A8S3S350-F1
#
_cell.length_a   1.000
_cell.length_b   1.000
_cell.length_c   1.000
_cell.angle_alpha   90.00
_cell.angle_beta   90.00
_cell.angle_gamma   90.00
#
_symmetry.space_group_name_H-M   'P 1'
#
loop_
_entity.id
_entity.type
_entity.pdbx_description
1 polymer ?
#
loop_
_entity_poly.entity_id
_entity_poly.type
_entity_poly.pdbx_seq_one_letter_code
_entity_poly.pdbx_strand_id
1 'polypeptide(L)'
;MATNDGIGTQKEIDDFLSKVDEIENLVKTMKYGKGQDVSTAMQKADKMIDDISKKKAANELKDEDGLPQTKTGFNKTVINKNENVSSDITPGENHGKDPPVNQEAFMAILEADAKERAEQRKIREKEANILKEQGNEYFRQENYHLALTCYSKVYTLC
;
A
#
# COMPACT_ATOMS: atom_id res chain seq x y z
N MET A 1 -11.63 2.91 -29.41
CA MET A 1 -11.03 4.15 -28.90
C MET A 1 -9.89 3.74 -27.99
N ALA A 2 -8.63 3.89 -28.42
CA ALA A 2 -7.47 3.41 -27.68
C ALA A 2 -7.13 4.39 -26.56
N THR A 3 -7.18 3.94 -25.31
CA THR A 3 -6.58 4.62 -24.16
C THR A 3 -5.09 4.27 -24.15
N ASN A 4 -4.25 5.28 -24.39
CA ASN A 4 -2.81 5.14 -24.43
C ASN A 4 -2.27 5.21 -22.99
N ASP A 5 -2.50 4.15 -22.23
CA ASP A 5 -2.04 3.99 -20.84
C ASP A 5 -0.53 3.71 -20.84
N GLY A 6 0.29 4.76 -20.67
CA GLY A 6 1.69 4.59 -20.26
C GLY A 6 2.75 5.47 -20.94
N ILE A 7 2.41 6.29 -21.94
CA ILE A 7 3.34 7.25 -22.56
C ILE A 7 2.83 8.65 -22.24
N GLY A 8 3.58 9.40 -21.41
CA GLY A 8 3.27 10.80 -21.08
C GLY A 8 3.05 11.64 -22.33
N THR A 9 2.34 12.76 -22.21
CA THR A 9 2.03 13.60 -23.38
C THR A 9 3.33 14.05 -24.08
N GLN A 10 3.32 14.28 -25.40
CA GLN A 10 4.53 14.70 -26.13
C GLN A 10 5.20 15.92 -25.46
N LYS A 11 4.39 16.85 -24.97
CA LYS A 11 4.85 18.02 -24.22
C LYS A 11 5.54 17.64 -22.90
N GLU A 12 5.02 16.68 -22.15
CA GLU A 12 5.67 16.20 -20.92
C GLU A 12 7.02 15.54 -21.21
N ILE A 13 7.11 14.80 -22.32
CA ILE A 13 8.36 14.18 -22.76
C ILE A 13 9.38 15.26 -23.15
N ASP A 14 8.98 16.26 -23.92
CA ASP A 14 9.85 17.37 -24.34
C ASP A 14 10.31 18.20 -23.13
N ASP A 15 9.41 18.46 -22.17
CA ASP A 15 9.72 19.14 -20.91
C ASP A 15 10.68 18.31 -20.03
N PHE A 16 10.57 16.98 -20.05
CA PHE A 16 11.48 16.08 -19.35
C PHE A 16 12.87 16.08 -19.98
N LEU A 17 12.95 15.92 -21.30
CA LEU A 17 14.23 15.90 -22.03
C LEU A 17 14.98 17.23 -21.87
N SER A 18 14.26 18.36 -21.93
CA SER A 18 14.86 19.68 -21.70
C SER A 18 15.49 19.81 -20.30
N LYS A 19 14.90 19.20 -19.27
CA LYS A 19 15.46 19.18 -17.90
C LYS A 19 16.69 18.28 -17.81
N VAL A 20 16.69 17.15 -18.51
CA VAL A 20 17.84 16.24 -18.56
C VAL A 20 19.05 16.94 -19.19
N ASP A 21 18.84 17.64 -20.32
CA ASP A 21 19.88 18.42 -20.98
C ASP A 21 20.41 19.54 -20.08
N GLU A 22 19.53 20.21 -19.33
CA GLU A 22 19.91 21.24 -18.37
C GLU A 22 20.82 20.68 -17.26
N ILE A 23 20.48 19.52 -16.69
CA ILE A 23 21.29 18.84 -15.66
C ILE A 23 22.62 18.37 -16.24
N GLU A 24 22.62 17.82 -17.46
CA GLU A 24 23.85 17.36 -18.11
C GLU A 24 24.83 18.53 -18.31
N ASN A 25 24.34 19.67 -18.80
CA ASN A 25 25.13 20.89 -18.96
C ASN A 25 25.66 21.42 -17.62
N LEU A 26 24.85 21.34 -16.56
CA LEU A 26 25.26 21.72 -15.22
C LEU A 26 26.42 20.85 -14.70
N VAL A 27 26.29 19.53 -14.82
CA VAL A 27 27.32 18.57 -14.38
C VAL A 27 28.60 18.72 -15.21
N LYS A 28 28.48 18.93 -16.53
CA LYS A 28 29.64 19.24 -17.39
C LYS A 28 30.34 20.53 -16.95
N THR A 29 29.58 21.58 -16.64
CA THR A 29 30.12 22.86 -16.18
C THR A 29 30.82 22.72 -14.82
N MET A 30 30.27 21.92 -13.90
CA MET A 30 30.92 21.63 -12.62
C MET A 30 32.20 20.80 -12.76
N LYS A 31 32.24 19.86 -13.71
CA LYS A 31 33.38 18.96 -13.92
C LYS A 31 34.52 19.60 -14.73
N TYR A 32 34.19 20.41 -15.73
CA TYR A 32 35.15 20.93 -16.71
C TYR A 32 35.29 22.46 -16.70
N GLY A 33 34.40 23.19 -16.02
CA GLY A 33 34.44 24.64 -15.90
C GLY A 33 35.59 25.15 -15.04
N LYS A 34 35.83 26.46 -15.06
CA LYS A 34 36.90 27.10 -14.28
C LYS A 34 36.36 28.26 -13.45
N GLY A 35 36.80 28.34 -12.19
CA GLY A 35 36.56 29.48 -11.32
C GLY A 35 35.08 29.80 -11.11
N GLN A 36 34.64 30.95 -11.60
CA GLN A 36 33.32 31.53 -11.34
C GLN A 36 32.17 30.72 -11.96
N ASP A 37 32.41 30.06 -13.10
CA ASP A 37 31.40 29.22 -13.77
C ASP A 37 31.02 27.99 -12.94
N VAL A 38 31.98 27.43 -12.19
CA VAL A 38 31.74 26.29 -11.29
C VAL A 38 30.93 26.73 -10.07
N SER A 39 31.25 27.90 -9.50
CA SER A 39 30.54 28.45 -8.35
C SER A 39 29.08 28.78 -8.68
N THR A 40 28.85 29.39 -9.85
CA THR A 40 27.49 29.68 -10.33
C THR A 40 26.71 28.41 -10.66
N ALA A 41 27.37 27.39 -11.23
CA ALA A 41 26.77 26.07 -11.44
C ALA A 41 26.40 25.38 -10.11
N MET A 42 27.24 25.44 -9.08
CA MET A 42 26.92 24.93 -7.75
C MET A 42 25.69 25.61 -7.15
N GLN A 43 25.66 26.96 -7.18
CA GLN A 43 24.50 27.70 -6.67
C GLN A 43 23.21 27.39 -7.43
N LYS A 44 23.30 27.11 -8.74
CA LYS A 44 22.15 26.71 -9.55
C LYS A 44 21.69 25.29 -9.19
N ALA A 45 22.62 24.37 -8.91
CA ALA A 45 22.31 23.01 -8.46
C ALA A 45 21.58 23.03 -7.11
N ASP A 46 22.07 23.81 -6.15
CA ASP A 46 21.47 23.92 -4.82
C ASP A 46 20.01 24.41 -4.92
N LYS A 47 19.77 25.45 -5.74
CA LYS A 47 18.40 25.94 -6.00
C LYS A 47 17.49 24.89 -6.62
N MET A 48 17.99 24.09 -7.56
CA MET A 48 17.20 23.01 -8.17
C MET A 48 16.81 21.94 -7.14
N ILE A 49 17.72 21.58 -6.22
CA ILE A 49 17.44 20.60 -5.15
C ILE A 49 16.38 21.15 -4.19
N ASP A 50 16.47 22.43 -3.82
CA ASP A 50 15.47 23.10 -2.97
C ASP A 50 14.09 23.12 -3.63
N ASP A 51 14.02 23.44 -4.92
CA ASP A 51 12.76 23.50 -5.66
C ASP A 51 12.12 22.10 -5.83
N ILE A 52 12.93 21.06 -6.06
CA ILE A 52 12.45 19.67 -6.09
C ILE A 52 11.91 19.26 -4.72
N SER A 53 12.62 19.61 -3.65
CA SER A 53 12.21 19.29 -2.27
C SER A 53 10.89 19.98 -1.91
N LYS A 54 10.73 21.26 -2.27
CA LYS A 54 9.48 22.01 -2.09
C LYS A 54 8.33 21.46 -2.94
N LYS A 55 8.58 21.10 -4.20
CA LYS A 55 7.56 20.48 -5.07
C LYS A 55 7.12 19.11 -4.57
N LYS A 56 8.05 18.30 -4.06
CA LYS A 56 7.74 17.00 -3.44
C LYS A 56 6.84 17.19 -2.21
N ALA A 57 7.22 18.09 -1.30
CA ALA A 57 6.41 18.41 -0.12
C ALA A 57 5.02 18.98 -0.49
N ALA A 58 4.92 19.81 -1.53
CA ALA A 58 3.66 20.35 -2.01
C ALA A 58 2.77 19.32 -2.70
N ASN A 59 3.34 18.31 -3.37
CA ASN A 59 2.59 17.21 -3.97
C ASN A 59 2.10 16.21 -2.90
N GLU A 60 2.85 16.03 -1.82
CA GLU A 60 2.43 15.25 -0.64
C GLU A 60 1.26 15.91 0.12
N LEU A 61 0.99 17.20 -0.11
CA LEU A 61 -0.08 17.99 0.52
C LEU A 61 -1.33 18.17 -0.36
N LYS A 62 -1.31 17.71 -1.62
CA LYS A 62 -2.42 17.88 -2.58
C LYS A 62 -3.08 16.55 -2.92
N ASP A 63 -3.56 15.84 -1.91
CA ASP A 63 -4.62 14.85 -2.06
C ASP A 63 -5.87 15.40 -1.33
N GLU A 64 -6.67 16.20 -2.04
CA GLU A 64 -8.06 16.56 -1.71
C GLU A 64 -9.00 15.35 -1.93
N ASP A 65 -8.54 14.16 -1.54
CA ASP A 65 -9.31 12.93 -1.33
C ASP A 65 -8.71 12.10 -0.17
N GLY A 66 -7.93 12.73 0.71
CA GLY A 66 -7.87 12.39 2.13
C GLY A 66 -7.23 11.06 2.56
N LEU A 67 -6.35 10.42 1.77
CA LEU A 67 -5.50 9.33 2.29
C LEU A 67 -4.06 9.36 1.72
N PRO A 68 -3.02 9.47 2.56
CA PRO A 68 -1.66 9.22 2.13
C PRO A 68 -1.39 7.70 2.00
N GLN A 69 -0.97 7.25 0.83
CA GLN A 69 -0.39 5.91 0.68
C GLN A 69 1.07 5.90 1.15
N THR A 70 1.33 5.24 2.28
CA THR A 70 2.70 4.87 2.68
C THR A 70 2.80 3.36 2.89
N LYS A 71 4.00 2.81 2.60
CA LYS A 71 4.28 1.38 2.67
C LYS A 71 4.37 0.82 4.11
N THR A 72 4.32 1.67 5.13
CA THR A 72 4.20 1.30 6.54
C THR A 72 3.48 2.42 7.29
N GLY A 73 2.31 2.14 7.85
CA GLY A 73 1.73 2.92 8.96
C GLY A 73 0.35 3.52 8.70
N PHE A 74 -0.71 2.71 8.83
CA PHE A 74 -2.04 3.23 9.15
C PHE A 74 -2.35 2.93 10.62
N ASN A 75 -2.53 3.96 11.44
CA ASN A 75 -3.11 3.77 12.78
C ASN A 75 -4.63 3.70 12.65
N LYS A 76 -5.21 2.52 12.88
CA LYS A 76 -6.65 2.22 12.75
C LYS A 76 -7.52 2.76 13.89
N THR A 77 -7.05 3.72 14.68
CA THR A 77 -7.77 4.17 15.86
C THR A 77 -7.94 5.68 15.85
N VAL A 78 -9.14 6.11 15.47
CA VAL A 78 -9.69 7.40 15.92
C VAL A 78 -10.17 7.15 17.36
N ILE A 79 -9.26 7.23 18.33
CA ILE A 79 -9.66 7.37 19.74
C ILE A 79 -10.18 8.80 19.87
N ASN A 80 -11.41 8.96 20.33
CA ASN A 80 -12.10 10.24 20.45
C ASN A 80 -11.18 11.36 20.96
N LYS A 81 -10.95 12.38 20.13
CA LYS A 81 -10.23 13.61 20.49
C LYS A 81 -11.17 14.55 21.27
N ASN A 82 -11.61 14.15 22.45
CA ASN A 82 -12.17 15.08 23.41
C ASN A 82 -11.18 15.20 24.58
N GLU A 83 -10.44 16.31 24.55
CA GLU A 83 -9.52 16.76 25.58
C GLU A 83 -10.31 17.25 26.81
N ASN A 84 -10.75 16.29 27.63
CA ASN A 84 -11.13 16.44 29.03
C ASN A 84 -11.53 15.02 29.47
N VAL A 85 -10.83 14.32 30.34
CA VAL A 85 -10.52 14.70 31.72
C VAL A 85 -9.28 13.94 32.16
N SER A 86 -8.36 14.63 32.82
CA SER A 86 -7.27 14.02 33.59
C SER A 86 -7.81 13.06 34.64
N SER A 87 -7.45 11.77 34.55
CA SER A 87 -7.08 10.89 35.67
C SER A 87 -7.10 9.44 35.20
N ASP A 88 -6.01 8.72 35.44
CA ASP A 88 -5.90 7.27 35.56
C ASP A 88 -7.06 6.43 34.99
N ILE A 89 -6.84 5.78 33.85
CA ILE A 89 -7.71 4.69 33.39
C ILE A 89 -6.94 3.39 33.57
N THR A 90 -7.08 2.86 34.78
CA THR A 90 -7.09 1.42 35.07
C THR A 90 -8.03 0.68 34.10
N PRO A 91 -7.78 -0.60 33.76
CA PRO A 91 -8.68 -1.37 32.90
C PRO A 91 -10.00 -1.65 33.63
N GLY A 92 -10.99 -0.77 33.43
CA GLY A 92 -12.32 -0.88 34.00
C GLY A 92 -13.04 0.44 33.85
N GLU A 93 -14.29 0.40 33.41
CA GLU A 93 -15.25 1.51 33.49
C GLU A 93 -15.05 2.66 32.48
N ASN A 94 -15.52 2.46 31.24
CA ASN A 94 -16.02 3.57 30.42
C ASN A 94 -17.31 3.14 29.72
N HIS A 95 -18.41 3.13 30.47
CA HIS A 95 -19.76 3.13 29.93
C HIS A 95 -20.10 4.55 29.45
N GLY A 96 -19.90 4.80 28.15
CA GLY A 96 -20.63 5.85 27.44
C GLY A 96 -22.13 5.55 27.47
N LYS A 97 -22.95 6.60 27.53
CA LYS A 97 -24.42 6.59 27.71
C LYS A 97 -25.20 5.97 26.54
N ASP A 98 -24.93 4.71 26.23
CA ASP A 98 -25.85 3.82 25.53
C ASP A 98 -26.28 2.74 26.53
N PRO A 99 -27.54 2.25 26.50
CA PRO A 99 -27.92 1.10 27.32
C PRO A 99 -26.89 -0.01 27.05
N PRO A 100 -26.37 -0.69 28.10
CA PRO A 100 -25.37 -1.72 27.90
C PRO A 100 -25.94 -2.71 26.91
N VAL A 101 -25.45 -2.67 25.66
CA VAL A 101 -25.73 -3.73 24.70
C VAL A 101 -25.29 -4.98 25.43
N ASN A 102 -26.25 -5.85 25.76
CA ASN A 102 -26.03 -6.93 26.73
C ASN A 102 -24.70 -7.61 26.39
N GLN A 103 -23.72 -7.52 27.29
CA GLN A 103 -22.36 -8.00 27.04
C GLN A 103 -22.39 -9.48 26.63
N GLU A 104 -23.31 -10.26 27.20
CA GLU A 104 -23.55 -11.65 26.86
C GLU A 104 -24.01 -11.81 25.40
N ALA A 105 -24.90 -10.93 24.93
CA ALA A 105 -25.37 -10.96 23.54
C ALA A 105 -24.25 -10.63 22.55
N PHE A 106 -23.39 -9.67 22.89
CA PHE A 106 -22.21 -9.34 22.06
C PHE A 106 -21.21 -10.51 22.02
N MET A 107 -20.90 -11.11 23.17
CA MET A 107 -20.02 -12.28 23.23
C MET A 107 -20.61 -13.46 22.45
N ALA A 108 -21.91 -13.71 22.56
CA ALA A 108 -22.58 -14.78 21.82
C ALA A 108 -22.52 -14.59 20.29
N ILE A 109 -22.69 -13.34 19.81
CA ILE A 109 -22.56 -13.03 18.38
C ILE A 109 -21.11 -13.25 17.92
N LEU A 110 -20.13 -12.80 18.69
CA LEU A 110 -18.72 -13.01 18.38
C LEU A 110 -18.33 -14.49 18.36
N GLU A 111 -18.81 -15.26 19.33
CA GLU A 111 -18.57 -16.70 19.41
C GLU A 111 -19.17 -17.43 18.20
N ALA A 112 -20.41 -17.07 17.82
CA ALA A 112 -21.07 -17.63 16.65
C ALA A 112 -20.29 -17.35 15.35
N ASP A 113 -19.86 -16.11 15.13
CA ASP A 113 -19.06 -15.73 13.96
C ASP A 113 -17.67 -16.40 13.96
N ALA A 114 -17.02 -16.51 15.12
CA ALA A 114 -15.75 -17.22 15.26
C ALA A 114 -15.89 -18.70 14.89
N LYS A 115 -16.96 -19.34 15.35
CA LYS A 115 -17.28 -20.74 15.04
C LYS A 115 -17.59 -20.94 13.56
N GLU A 116 -18.43 -20.09 12.96
CA GLU A 116 -18.75 -20.15 11.54
C GLU A 116 -17.48 -20.05 10.69
N ARG A 117 -16.61 -19.07 10.99
CA ARG A 117 -15.35 -18.90 10.27
C ARG A 117 -14.42 -20.09 10.43
N ALA A 118 -14.38 -20.73 11.59
CA ALA A 118 -13.60 -21.93 11.82
C ALA A 118 -14.14 -23.13 11.01
N GLU A 119 -15.46 -23.29 10.96
CA GLU A 119 -16.12 -24.34 10.17
C GLU A 119 -15.91 -24.13 8.67
N GLN A 120 -16.05 -22.91 8.17
CA GLN A 120 -15.76 -22.56 6.78
C GLN A 120 -14.30 -22.87 6.41
N ARG A 121 -13.34 -22.51 7.26
CA ARG A 121 -11.92 -22.86 7.06
C ARG A 121 -11.72 -24.37 6.98
N LYS A 122 -12.36 -25.13 7.86
CA LYS A 122 -12.28 -26.60 7.88
C LYS A 122 -12.87 -27.23 6.60
N ILE A 123 -13.95 -26.67 6.07
CA ILE A 123 -14.55 -27.14 4.81
C ILE A 123 -13.60 -26.86 3.65
N ARG A 124 -13.11 -25.62 3.53
CA ARG A 124 -12.17 -25.24 2.46
C ARG A 124 -10.87 -26.06 2.49
N GLU A 125 -10.34 -26.33 3.68
CA GLU A 125 -9.16 -27.16 3.85
C GLU A 125 -9.38 -28.60 3.38
N LYS A 126 -10.56 -29.18 3.68
CA LYS A 126 -10.91 -30.52 3.19
C LYS A 126 -10.99 -30.56 1.66
N GLU A 127 -11.65 -29.58 1.05
CA GLU A 127 -11.76 -29.49 -0.42
C GLU A 127 -10.40 -29.30 -1.08
N ALA A 128 -9.56 -28.43 -0.51
CA ALA A 128 -8.20 -28.21 -0.97
C ALA A 128 -7.35 -29.50 -0.90
N ASN A 129 -7.49 -30.28 0.18
CA ASN A 129 -6.77 -31.55 0.33
C ASN A 129 -7.21 -32.59 -0.70
N ILE A 130 -8.51 -32.70 -0.98
CA ILE A 130 -9.04 -33.59 -2.03
C ILE A 130 -8.46 -33.23 -3.40
N LEU A 131 -8.46 -31.95 -3.76
CA LEU A 131 -7.91 -31.48 -5.04
C LEU A 131 -6.39 -31.71 -5.14
N LYS A 132 -5.67 -31.56 -4.03
CA LYS A 132 -4.24 -31.85 -3.95
C LYS A 132 -3.97 -33.34 -4.20
N GLU A 133 -4.75 -34.22 -3.58
CA GLU A 133 -4.63 -35.67 -3.80
C GLU A 133 -4.94 -36.04 -5.26
N GLN A 134 -6.00 -35.49 -5.85
CA GLN A 134 -6.31 -35.68 -7.27
C GLN A 134 -5.19 -35.18 -8.19
N GLY A 135 -4.62 -34.00 -7.91
CA GLY A 135 -3.47 -33.47 -8.63
C GLY A 135 -2.26 -34.41 -8.54
N ASN A 136 -2.01 -34.99 -7.37
CA ASN A 136 -0.93 -35.97 -7.17
C ASN A 136 -1.15 -37.27 -7.96
N GLU A 137 -2.39 -37.75 -8.08
CA GLU A 137 -2.71 -38.91 -8.93
C GLU A 137 -2.41 -38.61 -10.41
N TYR A 138 -2.88 -37.47 -10.94
CA TYR A 138 -2.59 -37.07 -12.32
C TYR A 138 -1.10 -36.85 -12.57
N PHE A 139 -0.37 -36.33 -11.58
CA PHE A 139 1.07 -36.16 -11.65
C PHE A 139 1.81 -37.50 -11.75
N ARG A 140 1.38 -38.52 -10.97
CA ARG A 140 1.93 -39.88 -11.06
C ARG A 140 1.66 -40.56 -12.40
N GLN A 141 0.55 -40.21 -13.04
CA GLN A 141 0.18 -40.69 -14.37
C GLN A 141 0.84 -39.90 -15.51
N GLU A 142 1.81 -39.03 -15.20
CA GLU A 142 2.51 -38.14 -16.16
C GLU A 142 1.59 -37.16 -16.91
N ASN A 143 0.34 -37.00 -16.45
CA ASN A 143 -0.60 -36.03 -16.99
C ASN A 143 -0.45 -34.68 -16.29
N TYR A 144 0.63 -33.97 -16.64
CA TYR A 144 1.00 -32.71 -16.01
C TYR A 144 -0.02 -31.59 -16.23
N HIS A 145 -0.73 -31.58 -17.36
CA HIS A 145 -1.73 -30.55 -17.67
C HIS A 145 -2.93 -30.61 -16.69
N LEU A 146 -3.45 -31.82 -16.45
CA LEU A 146 -4.54 -32.01 -15.48
C LEU A 146 -4.08 -31.79 -14.05
N ALA A 147 -2.86 -32.23 -13.70
CA ALA A 147 -2.28 -31.98 -12.38
C ALA A 147 -2.16 -30.48 -12.07
N LEU A 148 -1.64 -29.69 -13.02
CA LEU A 148 -1.55 -28.23 -12.89
C LEU A 148 -2.92 -27.60 -12.69
N THR A 149 -3.92 -28.04 -13.46
CA THR A 149 -5.30 -27.54 -13.33
C THR A 149 -5.85 -27.81 -11.92
N CYS A 150 -5.61 -28.99 -11.37
CA CYS A 150 -6.01 -29.34 -10.00
C CYS A 150 -5.31 -28.45 -8.96
N TYR A 151 -4.00 -28.24 -9.06
CA TYR A 151 -3.26 -27.39 -8.13
C TYR A 151 -3.64 -25.91 -8.24
N SER A 152 -3.90 -25.39 -9.44
CA SER A 152 -4.38 -24.02 -9.62
C SER A 152 -5.73 -23.79 -8.95
N LYS A 153 -6.63 -24.79 -8.96
CA LYS A 153 -7.91 -24.72 -8.24
C LYS A 153 -7.75 -24.68 -6.72
N VAL A 154 -6.70 -25.30 -6.17
CA VAL A 154 -6.40 -25.22 -4.72
C VAL A 154 -6.09 -23.79 -4.30
N TYR A 155 -5.35 -23.02 -5.11
CA TYR A 155 -5.04 -21.61 -4.81
C TYR A 155 -6.30 -20.75 -4.67
N THR A 156 -7.36 -21.05 -5.42
CA THR A 156 -8.61 -20.28 -5.37
C THR A 156 -9.51 -20.62 -4.16
N LEU A 157 -9.25 -21.72 -3.46
CA LEU A 157 -10.06 -22.21 -2.35
C LEU A 157 -9.52 -21.82 -0.96
N CYS A 158 -8.25 -21.43 -0.86
CA CYS A 158 -7.60 -21.07 0.39
C CYS A 158 -7.60 -19.56 0.60
#